data_AF-A0A3A0D022-F1
#
_entry.id   AF-A0A3A0D022-F1
#
_cell.length_a   1.000
_cell.length_b   1.000
_cell.length_c   1.000
_cell.angle_alpha   90.00
_cell.angle_beta   90.00
_cell.angle_gamma   90.00
#
_symmetry.space_group_name_H-M   'P 1'
#
loop_
_entity.id
_entity.type
_entity.pdbx_description
1 polymer ?
#
loop_
_entity_poly.entity_id
_entity_poly.type
_entity_poly.pdbx_seq_one_letter_code
_entity_poly.pdbx_strand_id
1 'polypeptide(L)'
;MIWVFVTIGMLAFASAIHGAMTAATEDGRDSVGRLMHSIAALLLIGAWATGHATSIGWGCLAVAAAMEIGLRARAREIERRIASQQAARGANPAIQDGSDPMPGDEGAIRSATVKERRATSIAEDGSEFSENSSEREIPGAVSASAPPFVTVALLREAHQVTGDIFVASVRRSGRRDAQLTSAGTTATWQARIGEFTIEGMSQRSAWDGAALAEAAAQTFDWPDALQACREHAGHVRLVTRAPAGASRTELVAVHRLAHAAIAEFAPVCGVLWEGARLLRPVARGTAQGASREDTVRHMPRGQESAREAVHDAMETCINFRVTPLEGSEPQAVASDTVGLHAFGLPDLEIVTPGEPDERIARVLYHLAEEFFARGCDWQDGDERTIGSYGRWRCERRRSTLAPGREILALSPKEC
;
A
#
# COMPACT_ATOMS: atom_id res chain seq x y z
N MET A 1 -49.06 5.57 25.68
CA MET A 1 -48.38 6.84 25.33
C MET A 1 -46.94 6.88 25.87
N ILE A 2 -46.70 6.63 27.16
CA ILE A 2 -45.36 6.62 27.77
C ILE A 2 -44.35 5.72 27.04
N TRP A 3 -44.75 4.49 26.65
CA TRP A 3 -43.90 3.55 25.93
C TRP A 3 -43.41 4.04 24.55
N VAL A 4 -44.22 4.83 23.85
CA VAL A 4 -43.86 5.42 22.54
C VAL A 4 -42.76 6.48 22.72
N PHE A 5 -42.84 7.28 23.79
CA PHE A 5 -41.82 8.27 24.09
C PHE A 5 -40.49 7.65 24.52
N VAL A 6 -40.54 6.57 25.32
CA VAL A 6 -39.32 5.83 25.70
C VAL A 6 -38.64 5.22 24.48
N THR A 7 -39.40 4.66 23.54
CA THR A 7 -38.82 4.09 22.31
C THR A 7 -38.22 5.16 21.40
N ILE A 8 -38.89 6.30 21.21
CA ILE A 8 -38.34 7.43 20.44
C ILE A 8 -37.06 7.97 21.09
N GLY A 9 -37.05 8.12 22.42
CA GLY A 9 -35.86 8.58 23.17
C GLY A 9 -34.67 7.62 23.04
N MET A 10 -34.90 6.32 23.15
CA MET A 10 -33.85 5.29 22.99
C MET A 10 -33.29 5.27 21.56
N LEU A 11 -34.15 5.45 20.55
CA LEU A 11 -33.72 5.50 19.14
C LEU A 11 -32.86 6.73 18.86
N ALA A 12 -33.26 7.91 19.37
CA ALA A 12 -32.49 9.14 19.24
C ALA A 12 -31.13 9.04 19.97
N PHE A 13 -31.12 8.43 21.16
CA PHE A 13 -29.89 8.20 21.92
C PHE A 13 -28.92 7.25 21.19
N ALA A 14 -29.43 6.12 20.67
CA ALA A 14 -28.63 5.19 19.89
C ALA A 14 -28.05 5.85 18.62
N SER A 15 -28.84 6.68 17.93
CA SER A 15 -28.38 7.44 16.76
C SER A 15 -27.28 8.45 17.12
N ALA A 16 -27.41 9.15 18.25
CA ALA A 16 -26.40 10.11 18.72
C ALA A 16 -25.08 9.43 19.13
N ILE A 17 -25.15 8.28 19.81
CA ILE A 17 -23.96 7.48 20.13
C ILE A 17 -23.28 7.01 18.85
N HIS A 18 -24.04 6.48 17.90
CA HIS A 18 -23.47 6.02 16.63
C HIS A 18 -22.76 7.15 15.89
N GLY A 19 -23.37 8.34 15.80
CA GLY A 19 -22.75 9.53 15.21
C GLY A 19 -21.50 10.01 15.95
N ALA A 20 -21.48 9.93 17.28
CA ALA A 20 -20.29 10.28 18.06
C ALA A 20 -19.15 9.27 17.87
N MET A 21 -19.46 7.98 17.76
CA MET A 21 -18.46 6.93 17.51
C MET A 21 -17.89 7.02 16.09
N THR A 22 -18.71 7.25 15.07
CA THR A 22 -18.22 7.44 13.70
C THR A 22 -17.36 8.69 13.57
N ALA A 23 -17.75 9.79 14.22
CA ALA A 23 -16.95 11.02 14.26
C ALA A 23 -15.63 10.85 15.04
N ALA A 24 -15.56 9.94 16.02
CA ALA A 24 -14.33 9.62 16.75
C ALA A 24 -13.35 8.77 15.92
N THR A 25 -13.86 7.97 14.99
CA THR A 25 -13.04 7.13 14.09
C THR A 25 -12.55 7.87 12.85
N GLU A 26 -13.15 9.01 12.49
CA GLU A 26 -12.68 9.81 11.36
C GLU A 26 -11.48 10.70 11.75
N ASP A 27 -10.40 10.55 11.01
CA ASP A 27 -9.08 11.07 11.36
C ASP A 27 -8.99 12.61 11.17
N GLY A 28 -8.69 13.30 12.26
CA GLY A 28 -8.06 14.63 12.32
C GLY A 28 -8.78 15.90 11.81
N ARG A 29 -9.65 15.88 10.80
CA ARG A 29 -9.95 17.11 10.02
C ARG A 29 -11.15 17.98 10.47
N ASP A 30 -12.14 17.47 11.22
CA ASP A 30 -13.29 18.28 11.69
C ASP A 30 -13.40 18.30 13.23
N SER A 31 -12.53 19.08 13.87
CA SER A 31 -12.55 19.29 15.32
C SER A 31 -13.86 19.91 15.82
N VAL A 32 -14.50 20.76 15.02
CA VAL A 32 -15.76 21.43 15.38
C VAL A 32 -16.93 20.44 15.31
N GLY A 33 -16.99 19.61 14.26
CA GLY A 33 -17.99 18.55 14.15
C GLY A 33 -17.96 17.59 15.33
N ARG A 34 -16.76 17.15 15.76
CA ARG A 34 -16.59 16.27 16.93
C ARG A 34 -17.10 16.91 18.22
N LEU A 35 -16.74 18.17 18.49
CA LEU A 35 -17.19 18.90 19.67
C LEU A 35 -18.72 19.00 19.72
N MET A 36 -19.38 19.28 18.60
CA MET A 36 -20.85 19.38 18.55
C MET A 36 -21.55 18.04 18.79
N HIS A 37 -21.00 16.92 18.30
CA HIS A 37 -21.55 15.59 18.58
C HIS A 37 -21.39 15.20 20.05
N SER A 38 -20.25 15.53 20.67
CA SER A 38 -20.04 15.29 22.11
C SER A 38 -20.99 16.12 22.98
N ILE A 39 -21.22 17.39 22.64
CA ILE A 39 -22.18 18.24 23.35
C ILE A 39 -23.61 17.68 23.21
N ALA A 40 -24.01 17.26 22.01
CA ALA A 40 -25.33 16.67 21.78
C ALA A 40 -25.53 15.38 22.59
N ALA A 41 -24.51 14.52 22.66
CA ALA A 41 -24.54 13.30 23.48
C ALA A 41 -24.68 13.62 24.97
N LEU A 42 -23.92 14.61 25.49
CA LEU A 42 -24.02 15.03 26.90
C LEU A 42 -25.40 15.62 27.23
N LEU A 43 -26.00 16.40 26.32
CA LEU A 43 -27.34 16.95 26.50
C LEU A 43 -28.41 15.85 26.53
N LEU A 44 -28.27 14.80 25.70
CA LEU A 44 -29.16 13.65 25.72
C LEU A 44 -29.03 12.82 27.01
N ILE A 45 -27.80 12.63 27.50
CA ILE A 45 -27.56 11.99 28.81
C ILE A 45 -28.19 12.82 29.94
N GLY A 46 -28.02 14.15 29.92
CA GLY A 46 -28.64 15.05 30.89
C GLY A 46 -30.17 15.03 30.85
N ALA A 47 -30.76 15.01 29.65
CA ALA A 47 -32.21 14.88 29.47
C ALA A 47 -32.76 13.56 30.00
N TRP A 48 -32.02 12.47 29.83
CA TRP A 48 -32.38 11.16 30.36
C TRP A 48 -32.27 11.11 31.88
N ALA A 49 -31.17 11.61 32.44
CA ALA A 49 -30.89 11.59 33.89
C ALA A 49 -31.86 12.46 34.71
N THR A 50 -32.29 13.60 34.17
CA THR A 50 -33.23 14.52 34.85
C THR A 50 -34.70 14.12 34.68
N GLY A 51 -34.97 13.07 33.90
CA GLY A 51 -36.29 12.56 33.59
C GLY A 51 -37.07 13.47 32.64
N HIS A 52 -37.76 12.87 31.68
CA HIS A 52 -38.64 13.57 30.72
C HIS A 52 -39.88 14.24 31.35
N ALA A 53 -39.99 14.25 32.69
CA ALA A 53 -41.07 14.88 33.43
C ALA A 53 -40.77 16.33 33.82
N THR A 54 -39.53 16.81 33.66
CA THR A 54 -39.14 18.17 34.01
C THR A 54 -39.00 19.05 32.77
N SER A 55 -39.31 20.35 32.89
CA SER A 55 -39.10 21.34 31.82
C SER A 55 -37.63 21.41 31.37
N ILE A 56 -36.70 21.10 32.28
CA ILE A 56 -35.25 21.00 32.01
C ILE A 56 -34.97 19.86 31.02
N GLY A 57 -35.53 18.67 31.24
CA GLY A 57 -35.37 17.53 30.34
C GLY A 57 -35.89 17.81 28.92
N TRP A 58 -37.03 18.49 28.80
CA TRP A 58 -37.57 18.94 27.51
C TRP A 58 -36.69 20.00 26.83
N GLY A 59 -36.12 20.93 27.60
CA GLY A 59 -35.18 21.93 27.11
C GLY A 59 -33.92 21.29 26.49
N CYS A 60 -33.31 20.34 27.19
CA CYS A 60 -32.14 19.61 26.68
C CYS A 60 -32.45 18.84 25.39
N LEU A 61 -33.63 18.21 25.31
CA LEU A 61 -34.05 17.46 24.12
C LEU A 61 -34.30 18.36 22.91
N ALA A 62 -34.91 19.54 23.12
CA ALA A 62 -35.11 20.53 22.07
C ALA A 62 -33.78 21.07 21.51
N VAL A 63 -32.80 21.35 22.39
CA VAL A 63 -31.47 21.82 21.97
C VAL A 63 -30.72 20.73 21.20
N ALA A 64 -30.75 19.49 21.68
CA ALA A 64 -30.12 18.36 20.99
C ALA A 64 -30.72 18.15 19.58
N ALA A 65 -32.04 18.20 19.45
CA ALA A 65 -32.73 18.08 18.16
C ALA A 65 -32.36 19.23 17.20
N ALA A 66 -32.30 20.47 17.70
CA ALA A 66 -31.90 21.63 16.90
C ALA A 66 -30.44 21.51 16.41
N MET A 67 -29.53 21.02 17.26
CA MET A 67 -28.14 20.77 16.86
C MET A 67 -28.04 19.69 15.77
N GLU A 68 -28.77 18.58 15.89
CA GLU A 68 -28.77 17.52 14.89
C GLU A 68 -29.30 18.01 13.52
N ILE A 69 -30.38 18.81 13.54
CA ILE A 69 -30.91 19.44 12.32
C ILE A 69 -29.86 20.37 11.70
N GLY A 70 -29.17 21.17 12.51
CA GLY A 70 -28.09 22.05 12.05
C GLY A 70 -26.91 21.30 11.43
N LEU A 71 -26.49 20.20 12.05
CA LEU A 71 -25.41 19.35 11.53
C LEU A 71 -25.79 18.70 10.19
N ARG A 72 -27.03 18.20 10.06
CA ARG A 72 -27.54 17.67 8.78
C ARG A 72 -27.63 18.74 7.70
N ALA A 73 -28.05 19.96 8.04
CA ALA A 73 -28.08 21.06 7.09
C ALA A 73 -26.67 21.43 6.61
N ARG A 74 -25.69 21.46 7.51
CA ARG A 74 -24.28 21.72 7.18
C ARG A 74 -23.68 20.63 6.30
N ALA A 75 -23.97 19.36 6.57
CA ALA A 75 -23.53 18.24 5.74
C ALA A 75 -24.04 18.37 4.29
N ARG A 76 -25.33 18.68 4.11
CA ARG A 76 -25.92 18.92 2.77
C ARG A 76 -25.31 20.12 2.06
N GLU A 77 -24.94 21.17 2.79
CA GLU A 77 -24.28 22.34 2.22
C GLU A 77 -22.86 22.01 1.75
N ILE A 78 -22.11 21.19 2.49
CA ILE A 78 -20.80 20.70 2.08
C ILE A 78 -20.93 19.85 0.81
N GLU A 79 -21.89 18.92 0.76
CA GLU A 79 -22.19 18.12 -0.44
C GLU A 79 -22.52 19.01 -1.65
N ARG A 80 -23.34 20.05 -1.48
CA ARG A 80 -23.66 21.01 -2.56
C ARG A 80 -22.43 21.77 -3.04
N ARG A 81 -21.53 22.17 -2.14
CA ARG A 81 -20.26 22.84 -2.51
C ARG A 81 -19.31 21.91 -3.25
N ILE A 82 -19.23 20.65 -2.85
CA ILE A 82 -18.42 19.65 -3.57
C ILE A 82 -19.00 19.42 -4.96
N ALA A 83 -20.32 19.26 -5.07
CA ALA A 83 -21.02 19.07 -6.34
C ALA A 83 -20.85 20.29 -7.26
N SER A 84 -20.95 21.53 -6.74
CA SER A 84 -20.74 22.74 -7.55
C SER A 84 -19.29 22.91 -7.99
N GLN A 85 -18.31 22.56 -7.16
CA GLN A 85 -16.90 22.54 -7.54
C GLN A 85 -16.59 21.49 -8.62
N GLN A 86 -17.21 20.31 -8.53
CA GLN A 86 -17.10 19.26 -9.54
C GLN A 86 -17.74 19.69 -10.87
N ALA A 87 -18.93 20.31 -10.82
CA ALA A 87 -19.60 20.85 -12.01
C ALA A 87 -18.78 21.97 -12.67
N ALA A 88 -18.21 22.90 -11.88
CA ALA A 88 -17.36 23.96 -12.40
C ALA A 88 -16.06 23.43 -13.04
N ARG A 89 -15.50 22.33 -12.51
CA ARG A 89 -14.33 21.65 -13.13
C ARG A 89 -14.69 20.91 -14.41
N GLY A 90 -15.89 20.34 -14.51
CA GLY A 90 -16.37 19.67 -15.73
C GLY A 90 -16.79 20.63 -16.85
N ALA A 91 -17.18 21.87 -16.52
CA ALA A 91 -17.71 22.85 -17.46
C ALA A 91 -16.66 23.76 -18.12
N ASN A 92 -15.35 23.43 -18.02
CA ASN A 92 -14.30 24.16 -18.75
C ASN A 92 -13.76 23.32 -19.94
N PRO A 93 -14.49 23.22 -21.08
CA PRO A 93 -14.08 22.46 -22.26
C PRO A 93 -13.20 23.26 -23.23
N ALA A 94 -12.47 24.28 -22.76
CA ALA A 94 -11.75 25.21 -23.64
C ALA A 94 -10.23 25.19 -23.43
N ILE A 95 -9.58 24.03 -23.60
CA ILE A 95 -8.24 23.93 -24.20
C ILE A 95 -8.20 22.63 -25.00
N GLN A 96 -8.80 22.67 -26.18
CA GLN A 96 -8.42 21.82 -27.30
C GLN A 96 -8.43 22.71 -28.54
N ASP A 97 -7.47 22.44 -29.42
CA ASP A 97 -7.23 23.00 -30.74
C ASP A 97 -6.30 24.21 -30.86
N GLY A 98 -5.12 23.92 -31.41
CA GLY A 98 -4.03 24.83 -31.71
C GLY A 98 -2.97 24.11 -32.52
N SER A 99 -3.40 23.34 -33.53
CA SER A 99 -2.54 22.95 -34.65
C SER A 99 -2.58 24.08 -35.67
N ASP A 100 -1.47 24.80 -35.80
CA ASP A 100 -1.08 25.39 -37.08
C ASP A 100 0.45 25.30 -37.25
N PRO A 101 0.95 24.96 -38.45
CA PRO A 101 2.37 24.84 -38.74
C PRO A 101 2.93 26.17 -39.26
N MET A 102 4.17 26.54 -38.95
CA MET A 102 5.01 27.41 -39.82
C MET A 102 6.50 27.32 -39.41
N PRO A 103 7.45 27.78 -40.26
CA PRO A 103 8.72 27.15 -40.55
C PRO A 103 9.87 27.84 -39.81
N GLY A 104 11.08 27.34 -40.06
CA GLY A 104 12.29 27.61 -39.28
C GLY A 104 12.81 29.05 -39.24
N ASP A 105 13.65 29.27 -38.24
CA ASP A 105 14.92 30.02 -38.30
C ASP A 105 15.67 29.70 -36.99
N GLU A 106 16.84 29.06 -37.07
CA GLU A 106 18.15 29.66 -36.84
C GLU A 106 18.21 30.63 -35.64
N GLY A 107 18.91 30.23 -34.57
CA GLY A 107 19.03 31.10 -33.40
C GLY A 107 19.81 30.49 -32.23
N ALA A 108 21.01 30.02 -32.51
CA ALA A 108 21.96 29.55 -31.53
C ALA A 108 22.39 30.65 -30.54
N ILE A 109 22.48 30.26 -29.26
CA ILE A 109 23.58 30.59 -28.33
C ILE A 109 23.58 31.95 -27.58
N ARG A 110 23.85 31.80 -26.25
CA ARG A 110 24.48 32.71 -25.27
C ARG A 110 23.62 33.68 -24.48
N SER A 111 23.45 33.31 -23.20
CA SER A 111 23.66 34.21 -22.07
C SER A 111 24.27 33.46 -20.88
N ALA A 112 25.61 33.44 -20.84
CA ALA A 112 26.35 33.52 -19.58
C ALA A 112 26.24 34.99 -19.11
N THR A 113 26.27 35.39 -17.83
CA THR A 113 27.31 35.17 -16.81
C THR A 113 26.89 35.91 -15.53
N VAL A 114 27.59 35.66 -14.40
CA VAL A 114 27.74 36.48 -13.15
C VAL A 114 26.71 36.17 -12.04
N LYS A 115 27.01 35.83 -10.76
CA LYS A 115 28.17 35.78 -9.85
C LYS A 115 27.72 34.91 -8.65
N GLU A 116 28.37 33.81 -8.26
CA GLU A 116 29.52 33.68 -7.35
C GLU A 116 29.46 34.35 -5.96
N ARG A 117 29.72 33.51 -4.94
CA ARG A 117 30.16 33.75 -3.53
C ARG A 117 29.13 33.96 -2.42
N ARG A 118 28.89 32.87 -1.67
CA ARG A 118 29.52 32.71 -0.34
C ARG A 118 29.61 31.22 0.04
N ALA A 119 30.85 30.76 0.19
CA ALA A 119 31.21 29.44 0.71
C ALA A 119 31.45 29.51 2.24
N THR A 120 31.75 28.34 2.82
CA THR A 120 32.10 27.96 4.21
C THR A 120 30.91 27.82 5.17
N SER A 121 30.74 26.71 5.91
CA SER A 121 31.50 25.46 6.05
C SER A 121 30.61 24.47 6.85
N ILE A 122 30.63 23.18 6.50
CA ILE A 122 30.68 22.02 7.42
C ILE A 122 30.82 20.80 6.51
N ALA A 123 31.96 20.12 6.67
CA ALA A 123 32.31 18.85 6.04
C ALA A 123 32.12 17.72 7.07
N GLU A 124 32.27 16.49 6.59
CA GLU A 124 32.24 15.18 7.28
C GLU A 124 30.80 14.62 7.37
N ASP A 125 30.43 13.50 6.76
CA ASP A 125 31.15 12.24 6.50
C ASP A 125 30.54 11.57 5.26
N GLY A 126 31.34 11.41 4.20
CA GLY A 126 30.91 10.85 2.91
C GLY A 126 31.61 9.53 2.68
N SER A 127 30.94 8.42 2.96
CA SER A 127 31.44 7.08 2.64
C SER A 127 31.54 6.91 1.14
N GLU A 128 32.76 6.73 0.65
CA GLU A 128 33.07 6.33 -0.72
C GLU A 128 32.42 4.97 -1.03
N PHE A 129 31.30 4.98 -1.76
CA PHE A 129 30.79 3.81 -2.44
C PHE A 129 31.66 3.58 -3.67
N SER A 130 32.58 2.63 -3.58
CA SER A 130 33.42 2.20 -4.70
C SER A 130 32.56 1.47 -5.74
N GLU A 131 32.09 2.20 -6.75
CA GLU A 131 31.46 1.66 -7.96
C GLU A 131 32.53 0.96 -8.82
N ASN A 132 32.89 -0.26 -8.44
CA ASN A 132 33.62 -1.20 -9.30
C ASN A 132 32.86 -2.52 -9.37
N SER A 133 31.64 -2.47 -9.90
CA SER A 133 30.87 -3.65 -10.29
C SER A 133 30.85 -3.74 -11.81
N SER A 134 31.94 -4.23 -12.38
CA SER A 134 31.93 -4.74 -13.75
C SER A 134 30.94 -5.90 -13.83
N GLU A 135 29.81 -5.71 -14.51
CA GLU A 135 28.86 -6.75 -14.87
C GLU A 135 29.61 -7.93 -15.52
N ARG A 136 29.84 -9.00 -14.76
CA ARG A 136 30.23 -10.28 -15.34
C ARG A 136 29.00 -10.88 -15.99
N GLU A 137 28.86 -10.67 -17.30
CA GLU A 137 27.98 -11.47 -18.13
C GLU A 137 28.39 -12.95 -18.00
N ILE A 138 27.55 -13.76 -17.35
CA ILE A 138 27.73 -15.22 -17.28
C ILE A 138 27.29 -15.79 -18.64
N PRO A 139 28.19 -16.31 -19.48
CA PRO A 139 27.82 -16.78 -20.81
C PRO A 139 27.16 -18.16 -20.71
N GLY A 140 25.91 -18.28 -21.19
CA GLY A 140 25.31 -19.58 -21.49
C GLY A 140 24.06 -19.98 -20.69
N ALA A 141 23.52 -19.14 -19.81
CA ALA A 141 22.19 -19.39 -19.26
C ALA A 141 21.15 -19.08 -20.34
N VAL A 142 20.56 -20.12 -20.92
CA VAL A 142 19.32 -20.00 -21.71
C VAL A 142 18.35 -19.22 -20.82
N SER A 143 18.01 -18.00 -21.22
CA SER A 143 17.18 -17.07 -20.46
C SER A 143 15.79 -17.67 -20.29
N ALA A 144 15.63 -18.52 -19.28
CA ALA A 144 14.34 -19.03 -18.86
C ALA A 144 13.48 -17.81 -18.54
N SER A 145 12.34 -17.67 -19.23
CA SER A 145 11.41 -16.58 -18.96
C SER A 145 11.11 -16.57 -17.47
N ALA A 146 11.31 -15.42 -16.82
CA ALA A 146 11.01 -15.28 -15.40
C ALA A 146 9.60 -15.82 -15.12
N PRO A 147 9.41 -16.60 -14.04
CA PRO A 147 8.11 -17.16 -13.73
C PRO A 147 7.08 -16.04 -13.61
N PRO A 148 5.82 -16.27 -14.05
CA PRO A 148 4.80 -15.23 -14.00
C PRO A 148 4.53 -14.84 -12.55
N PHE A 149 4.34 -13.54 -12.33
CA PHE A 149 4.07 -13.01 -11.00
C PHE A 149 2.58 -12.96 -10.73
N VAL A 150 2.16 -13.37 -9.54
CA VAL A 150 0.74 -13.58 -9.25
C VAL A 150 0.30 -12.89 -7.97
N THR A 151 -0.83 -12.19 -8.05
CA THR A 151 -1.54 -11.64 -6.88
C THR A 151 -3.03 -11.93 -6.98
N VAL A 152 -3.71 -12.03 -5.84
CA VAL A 152 -5.16 -12.23 -5.76
C VAL A 152 -5.79 -11.11 -4.94
N ALA A 153 -6.63 -10.29 -5.57
CA ALA A 153 -7.44 -9.30 -4.88
C ALA A 153 -8.70 -9.96 -4.31
N LEU A 154 -8.89 -9.88 -2.99
CA LEU A 154 -10.03 -10.45 -2.27
C LEU A 154 -11.18 -9.45 -2.22
N LEU A 155 -12.36 -9.84 -2.68
CA LEU A 155 -13.53 -8.97 -2.78
C LEU A 155 -14.53 -9.30 -1.67
N ARG A 156 -15.01 -8.29 -0.93
CA ARG A 156 -16.07 -8.45 0.09
C ARG A 156 -17.38 -8.97 -0.49
N GLU A 157 -17.63 -8.66 -1.75
CA GLU A 157 -18.83 -9.05 -2.49
C GLU A 157 -18.44 -9.82 -3.75
N ALA A 158 -19.34 -10.67 -4.24
CA ALA A 158 -19.12 -11.51 -5.41
C ALA A 158 -19.23 -10.73 -6.75
N HIS A 159 -18.51 -9.61 -6.85
CA HIS A 159 -18.43 -8.81 -8.07
C HIS A 159 -17.69 -9.53 -9.17
N GLN A 160 -18.08 -9.24 -10.40
CA GLN A 160 -17.39 -9.68 -11.59
C GLN A 160 -16.66 -8.51 -12.22
N VAL A 161 -15.33 -8.55 -12.20
CA VAL A 161 -14.49 -7.51 -12.81
C VAL A 161 -14.18 -7.90 -14.24
N THR A 162 -14.76 -7.16 -15.18
CA THR A 162 -14.49 -7.35 -16.62
C THR A 162 -13.24 -6.59 -17.05
N GLY A 163 -12.64 -7.03 -18.16
CA GLY A 163 -11.44 -6.40 -18.72
C GLY A 163 -11.66 -4.94 -19.13
N ASP A 164 -12.84 -4.59 -19.65
CA ASP A 164 -13.18 -3.21 -20.03
C ASP A 164 -13.21 -2.26 -18.83
N ILE A 165 -13.84 -2.70 -17.73
CA ILE A 165 -13.92 -1.93 -16.49
C ILE A 165 -12.51 -1.74 -15.91
N PHE A 166 -11.72 -2.82 -15.89
CA PHE A 166 -10.33 -2.78 -15.43
C PHE A 166 -9.49 -1.79 -16.26
N VAL A 167 -9.50 -1.90 -17.59
CA VAL A 167 -8.70 -1.00 -18.46
C VAL A 167 -9.18 0.44 -18.35
N ALA A 168 -10.48 0.69 -18.25
CA ALA A 168 -11.02 2.04 -18.03
C ALA A 168 -10.52 2.64 -16.70
N SER A 169 -10.49 1.84 -15.63
CA SER A 169 -9.93 2.19 -14.32
C SER A 169 -8.45 2.60 -14.38
N VAL A 170 -7.65 1.75 -15.02
CA VAL A 170 -6.21 1.96 -15.21
C VAL A 170 -5.94 3.25 -16.01
N ARG A 171 -6.73 3.50 -17.06
CA ARG A 171 -6.64 4.74 -17.86
C ARG A 171 -6.99 5.98 -17.04
N ARG A 172 -8.03 5.93 -16.19
CA ARG A 172 -8.40 7.06 -15.31
C ARG A 172 -7.32 7.39 -14.27
N SER A 173 -6.57 6.37 -13.84
CA SER A 173 -5.41 6.49 -12.95
C SER A 173 -4.15 7.06 -13.64
N GLY A 174 -4.22 7.37 -14.95
CA GLY A 174 -3.15 8.04 -15.69
C GLY A 174 -2.44 7.19 -16.73
N ARG A 175 -2.64 5.86 -16.75
CA ARG A 175 -2.04 4.95 -17.73
C ARG A 175 -2.90 4.82 -18.99
N ARG A 176 -2.91 5.90 -19.79
CA ARG A 176 -3.69 6.00 -21.04
C ARG A 176 -3.30 4.95 -22.08
N ASP A 177 -2.08 4.43 -21.98
CA ASP A 177 -1.51 3.36 -22.79
C ASP A 177 -2.13 1.97 -22.52
N ALA A 178 -2.91 1.82 -21.44
CA ALA A 178 -3.53 0.53 -21.13
C ALA A 178 -4.54 0.10 -22.19
N GLN A 179 -4.52 -1.17 -22.59
CA GLN A 179 -5.36 -1.71 -23.67
C GLN A 179 -5.84 -3.12 -23.32
N LEU A 180 -7.08 -3.44 -23.66
CA LEU A 180 -7.57 -4.81 -23.62
C LEU A 180 -7.04 -5.54 -24.85
N THR A 181 -6.29 -6.64 -24.67
CA THR A 181 -5.73 -7.43 -25.78
C THR A 181 -6.59 -8.65 -26.11
N SER A 182 -7.26 -9.21 -25.10
CA SER A 182 -8.21 -10.29 -25.27
C SER A 182 -9.33 -10.18 -24.23
N ALA A 183 -10.56 -10.07 -24.71
CA ALA A 183 -11.75 -10.33 -23.90
C ALA A 183 -12.01 -11.83 -23.99
N GLY A 184 -11.59 -12.59 -22.97
CA GLY A 184 -11.89 -14.01 -22.90
C GLY A 184 -13.38 -14.24 -22.60
N THR A 185 -13.67 -15.06 -21.60
CA THR A 185 -15.03 -15.15 -21.08
C THR A 185 -15.37 -13.88 -20.28
N THR A 186 -16.61 -13.71 -19.83
CA THR A 186 -16.96 -12.61 -18.92
C THR A 186 -16.12 -12.61 -17.63
N ALA A 187 -15.48 -13.72 -17.28
CA ALA A 187 -14.65 -13.90 -16.09
C ALA A 187 -13.14 -13.84 -16.38
N THR A 188 -12.69 -13.93 -17.64
CA THR A 188 -11.26 -13.97 -17.99
C THR A 188 -10.91 -12.91 -19.02
N TRP A 189 -9.82 -12.20 -18.80
CA TRP A 189 -9.39 -11.12 -19.68
C TRP A 189 -7.89 -10.97 -19.68
N GLN A 190 -7.37 -10.37 -20.74
CA GLN A 190 -5.97 -10.01 -20.86
C GLN A 190 -5.87 -8.54 -21.24
N ALA A 191 -5.07 -7.80 -20.49
CA ALA A 191 -4.81 -6.40 -20.72
C ALA A 191 -3.30 -6.15 -20.79
N ARG A 192 -2.92 -5.12 -21.52
CA ARG A 192 -1.54 -4.62 -21.60
C ARG A 192 -1.45 -3.26 -20.92
N ILE A 193 -0.43 -3.05 -20.10
CA ILE A 193 -0.11 -1.78 -19.43
C ILE A 193 1.36 -1.47 -19.71
N GLY A 194 1.62 -0.60 -20.69
CA GLY A 194 2.96 -0.41 -21.26
C GLY A 194 3.43 -1.69 -21.95
N GLU A 195 4.53 -2.26 -21.46
CA GLU A 195 5.08 -3.53 -21.94
C GLU A 195 4.64 -4.74 -21.10
N PHE A 196 3.96 -4.51 -19.97
CA PHE A 196 3.46 -5.57 -19.11
C PHE A 196 2.17 -6.14 -19.67
N THR A 197 2.06 -7.47 -19.66
CA THR A 197 0.82 -8.18 -19.97
C THR A 197 0.22 -8.75 -18.69
N ILE A 198 -1.02 -8.40 -18.39
CA ILE A 198 -1.76 -8.86 -17.22
C ILE A 198 -2.92 -9.72 -17.69
N GLU A 199 -2.98 -10.95 -17.20
CA GLU A 199 -4.11 -11.85 -17.32
C GLU A 199 -4.92 -11.81 -16.02
N GLY A 200 -6.18 -11.40 -16.13
CA GLY A 200 -7.12 -11.34 -15.02
C GLY A 200 -8.16 -12.44 -15.08
N MET A 201 -8.44 -13.05 -13.95
CA MET A 201 -9.52 -14.02 -13.76
C MET A 201 -10.36 -13.64 -12.55
N SER A 202 -11.62 -13.31 -12.77
CA SER A 202 -12.60 -12.99 -11.72
C SER A 202 -13.45 -14.20 -11.39
N GLN A 203 -13.53 -14.55 -10.10
CA GLN A 203 -14.40 -15.61 -9.61
C GLN A 203 -15.32 -15.08 -8.52
N ARG A 204 -16.57 -15.56 -8.54
CA ARG A 204 -17.63 -15.21 -7.57
C ARG A 204 -17.63 -16.10 -6.33
N SER A 205 -16.61 -16.93 -6.17
CA SER A 205 -16.41 -17.80 -5.02
C SER A 205 -15.23 -17.33 -4.20
N ALA A 206 -15.28 -17.61 -2.90
CA ALA A 206 -14.17 -17.41 -2.00
C ALA A 206 -12.92 -18.17 -2.49
N TRP A 207 -11.75 -17.56 -2.27
CA TRP A 207 -10.45 -18.24 -2.42
C TRP A 207 -10.26 -19.33 -1.35
N ASP A 208 -9.30 -20.23 -1.56
CA ASP A 208 -8.92 -21.27 -0.59
C ASP A 208 -8.56 -20.68 0.78
N GLY A 209 -9.34 -21.08 1.80
CA GLY A 209 -9.17 -20.62 3.16
C GLY A 209 -7.87 -21.07 3.82
N ALA A 210 -7.33 -22.23 3.44
CA ALA A 210 -6.08 -22.73 4.01
C ALA A 210 -4.87 -21.87 3.58
N ALA A 211 -4.77 -21.59 2.28
CA ALA A 211 -3.75 -20.69 1.74
C ALA A 211 -3.85 -19.27 2.34
N LEU A 212 -5.07 -18.77 2.55
CA LEU A 212 -5.30 -17.46 3.16
C LEU A 212 -4.94 -17.41 4.65
N ALA A 213 -5.25 -18.45 5.41
CA ALA A 213 -4.88 -18.53 6.82
C ALA A 213 -3.35 -18.55 6.98
N GLU A 214 -2.65 -19.30 6.13
CA GLU A 214 -1.19 -19.31 6.12
C GLU A 214 -0.63 -17.93 5.80
N ALA A 215 -1.14 -17.25 4.79
CA ALA A 215 -0.68 -15.92 4.40
C ALA A 215 -0.99 -14.84 5.44
N ALA A 216 -2.15 -14.92 6.09
CA ALA A 216 -2.51 -14.02 7.19
C ALA A 216 -1.57 -14.22 8.39
N ALA A 217 -1.15 -15.45 8.69
CA ALA A 217 -0.16 -15.72 9.74
C ALA A 217 1.22 -15.09 9.43
N GLN A 218 1.53 -14.83 8.16
CA GLN A 218 2.75 -14.12 7.75
C GLN A 218 2.63 -12.60 7.81
N THR A 219 1.46 -12.05 8.15
CA THR A 219 1.17 -10.60 8.10
C THR A 219 0.78 -10.09 9.49
N PHE A 220 1.71 -10.15 10.43
CA PHE A 220 1.46 -9.79 11.83
C PHE A 220 1.17 -8.29 12.04
N ASP A 221 1.65 -7.44 11.13
CA ASP A 221 1.49 -5.98 11.16
C ASP A 221 0.09 -5.53 10.70
N TRP A 222 -0.72 -6.44 10.15
CA TRP A 222 -2.09 -6.16 9.75
C TRP A 222 -3.11 -6.98 10.59
N PRO A 223 -3.63 -6.43 11.69
CA PRO A 223 -4.50 -7.16 12.62
C PRO A 223 -5.82 -7.64 11.97
N ASP A 224 -6.29 -6.97 10.93
CA ASP A 224 -7.54 -7.33 10.24
C ASP A 224 -7.34 -8.39 9.15
N ALA A 225 -6.12 -8.89 8.92
CA ALA A 225 -5.83 -9.86 7.86
C ALA A 225 -6.75 -11.10 7.94
N LEU A 226 -6.90 -11.67 9.14
CA LEU A 226 -7.79 -12.82 9.36
C LEU A 226 -9.27 -12.48 9.16
N GLN A 227 -9.69 -11.25 9.47
CA GLN A 227 -11.06 -10.81 9.23
C GLN A 227 -11.32 -10.65 7.73
N ALA A 228 -10.38 -10.06 6.98
CA ALA A 228 -10.47 -9.95 5.53
C ALA A 228 -10.59 -11.32 4.84
N CYS A 229 -9.86 -12.32 5.33
CA CYS A 229 -9.96 -13.72 4.87
C CYS A 229 -11.28 -14.42 5.19
N ARG A 230 -12.06 -13.93 6.17
CA ARG A 230 -13.38 -14.49 6.50
C ARG A 230 -14.51 -13.80 5.74
N GLU A 231 -14.32 -12.54 5.41
CA GLU A 231 -15.37 -11.68 4.83
C GLU A 231 -15.39 -11.67 3.30
N HIS A 232 -14.38 -12.22 2.61
CA HIS A 232 -14.38 -12.20 1.15
C HIS A 232 -15.39 -13.20 0.57
N ALA A 233 -16.15 -12.75 -0.42
CA ALA A 233 -17.12 -13.56 -1.15
C ALA A 233 -16.64 -13.91 -2.57
N GLY A 234 -15.69 -13.15 -3.11
CA GLY A 234 -15.13 -13.35 -4.44
C GLY A 234 -13.66 -12.96 -4.51
N HIS A 235 -13.06 -13.14 -5.68
CA HIS A 235 -11.67 -12.74 -5.90
C HIS A 235 -11.37 -12.42 -7.36
N VAL A 236 -10.29 -11.67 -7.58
CA VAL A 236 -9.67 -11.46 -8.89
C VAL A 236 -8.21 -11.90 -8.81
N ARG A 237 -7.87 -12.96 -9.54
CA ARG A 237 -6.48 -13.41 -9.70
C ARG A 237 -5.86 -12.67 -10.88
N LEU A 238 -4.70 -12.06 -10.64
CA LEU A 238 -3.91 -11.34 -11.62
C LEU A 238 -2.59 -12.07 -11.84
N VAL A 239 -2.31 -12.43 -13.08
CA VAL A 239 -1.06 -13.05 -13.51
C VAL A 239 -0.36 -12.09 -14.46
N THR A 240 0.83 -11.63 -14.10
CA THR A 240 1.58 -10.68 -14.91
C THR A 240 2.79 -11.34 -15.55
N ARG A 241 2.93 -11.13 -16.86
CA ARG A 241 4.15 -11.38 -17.62
C ARG A 241 4.85 -10.06 -17.85
N ALA A 242 6.02 -9.91 -17.23
CA ALA A 242 6.87 -8.75 -17.38
C ALA A 242 7.75 -8.87 -18.64
N PRO A 243 8.12 -7.76 -19.29
CA PRO A 243 9.14 -7.78 -20.33
C PRO A 243 10.50 -8.20 -19.75
N ALA A 244 11.39 -8.69 -20.62
CA ALA A 244 12.75 -9.01 -20.21
C ALA A 244 13.45 -7.74 -19.70
N GLY A 245 14.09 -7.83 -18.52
CA GLY A 245 14.78 -6.69 -17.90
C GLY A 245 13.89 -5.78 -17.05
N ALA A 246 12.58 -6.03 -16.95
CA ALA A 246 11.74 -5.31 -16.00
C ALA A 246 12.28 -5.44 -14.57
N SER A 247 12.40 -4.31 -13.87
CA SER A 247 12.78 -4.31 -12.46
C SER A 247 11.64 -4.85 -11.58
N ARG A 248 12.01 -5.39 -10.41
CA ARG A 248 11.02 -5.84 -9.41
C ARG A 248 10.14 -4.69 -8.92
N THR A 249 10.71 -3.49 -8.82
CA THR A 249 9.99 -2.26 -8.48
C THR A 249 8.90 -1.93 -9.49
N GLU A 250 9.20 -1.98 -10.80
CA GLU A 250 8.19 -1.74 -11.85
C GLU A 250 7.09 -2.80 -11.82
N LEU A 251 7.46 -4.07 -11.61
CA LEU A 251 6.49 -5.17 -11.49
C LEU A 251 5.53 -4.94 -10.31
N VAL A 252 6.06 -4.59 -9.13
CA VAL A 252 5.23 -4.26 -7.95
C VAL A 252 4.35 -3.04 -8.22
N ALA A 253 4.89 -2.00 -8.85
CA ALA A 253 4.12 -0.80 -9.21
C ALA A 253 2.94 -1.12 -10.14
N VAL A 254 3.13 -1.99 -11.14
CA VAL A 254 2.06 -2.45 -12.03
C VAL A 254 0.99 -3.23 -11.27
N HIS A 255 1.37 -4.09 -10.32
CA HIS A 255 0.41 -4.79 -9.46
C HIS A 255 -0.35 -3.84 -8.54
N ARG A 256 0.32 -2.89 -7.89
CA ARG A 256 -0.32 -1.86 -7.05
C ARG A 256 -1.35 -1.05 -7.84
N LEU A 257 -1.01 -0.65 -9.06
CA LEU A 257 -1.93 0.02 -9.98
C LEU A 257 -3.13 -0.88 -10.31
N ALA A 258 -2.90 -2.16 -10.60
CA ALA A 258 -3.96 -3.11 -10.90
C ALA A 258 -4.89 -3.34 -9.68
N HIS A 259 -4.35 -3.42 -8.46
CA HIS A 259 -5.14 -3.54 -7.23
C HIS A 259 -5.99 -2.30 -7.00
N ALA A 260 -5.41 -1.10 -7.16
CA ALA A 260 -6.14 0.16 -7.06
C ALA A 260 -7.25 0.24 -8.12
N ALA A 261 -6.98 -0.22 -9.34
CA ALA A 261 -7.95 -0.25 -10.42
C ALA A 261 -9.16 -1.15 -10.12
N ILE A 262 -8.93 -2.31 -9.49
CA ILE A 262 -10.01 -3.20 -9.03
C ILE A 262 -10.78 -2.56 -7.87
N ALA A 263 -10.05 -1.95 -6.92
CA ALA A 263 -10.63 -1.31 -5.75
C ALA A 263 -11.51 -0.08 -6.08
N GLU A 264 -11.38 0.52 -7.26
CA GLU A 264 -12.28 1.59 -7.73
C GLU A 264 -13.73 1.09 -7.92
N PHE A 265 -13.93 -0.20 -8.20
CA PHE A 265 -15.22 -0.75 -8.61
C PHE A 265 -15.73 -1.92 -7.78
N ALA A 266 -14.86 -2.54 -7.00
CA ALA A 266 -15.22 -3.61 -6.09
C ALA A 266 -14.63 -3.32 -4.71
N PRO A 267 -15.36 -3.63 -3.61
CA PRO A 267 -14.86 -3.47 -2.26
C PRO A 267 -13.79 -4.54 -1.97
N VAL A 268 -12.54 -4.24 -2.32
CA VAL A 268 -11.40 -5.12 -2.03
C VAL A 268 -11.08 -5.04 -0.53
N CYS A 269 -11.05 -6.19 0.16
CA CYS A 269 -10.69 -6.29 1.58
C CYS A 269 -9.22 -6.64 1.82
N GLY A 270 -8.51 -7.18 0.83
CA GLY A 270 -7.09 -7.54 0.95
C GLY A 270 -6.51 -8.04 -0.37
N VAL A 271 -5.19 -8.17 -0.41
CA VAL A 271 -4.45 -8.72 -1.55
C VAL A 271 -3.53 -9.82 -1.06
N LEU A 272 -3.66 -11.01 -1.63
CA LEU A 272 -2.69 -12.09 -1.48
C LEU A 272 -1.59 -11.95 -2.53
N TRP A 273 -0.35 -11.84 -2.06
CA TRP A 273 0.85 -12.00 -2.87
C TRP A 273 1.19 -13.50 -2.90
N GLU A 274 0.65 -14.21 -3.89
CA GLU A 274 0.57 -15.69 -3.91
C GLU A 274 1.96 -16.33 -3.76
N GLY A 275 2.94 -15.84 -4.53
CA GLY A 275 4.32 -16.34 -4.47
C GLY A 275 5.03 -16.05 -3.15
N ALA A 276 4.66 -14.98 -2.44
CA ALA A 276 5.25 -14.58 -1.17
C ALA A 276 4.54 -15.21 0.04
N ARG A 277 3.33 -15.77 -0.17
CA ARG A 277 2.40 -16.16 0.89
C ARG A 277 2.19 -15.03 1.90
N LEU A 278 1.99 -13.81 1.40
CA LEU A 278 1.73 -12.62 2.21
C LEU A 278 0.36 -12.04 1.87
N LEU A 279 -0.36 -11.60 2.89
CA LEU A 279 -1.61 -10.89 2.72
C LEU A 279 -1.37 -9.41 3.05
N ARG A 280 -1.84 -8.48 2.23
CA ARG A 280 -1.63 -7.04 2.48
C ARG A 280 -2.94 -6.29 2.32
N PRO A 281 -3.15 -5.20 3.08
CA PRO A 281 -4.24 -4.29 2.78
C PRO A 281 -4.02 -3.74 1.37
N VAL A 282 -5.10 -3.53 0.62
CA VAL A 282 -4.97 -2.71 -0.60
C VAL A 282 -4.55 -1.34 -0.15
N ALA A 283 -3.44 -0.84 -0.69
CA ALA A 283 -3.12 0.57 -0.62
C ALA A 283 -4.24 1.35 -1.33
N ARG A 284 -5.31 1.69 -0.58
CA ARG A 284 -6.32 2.64 -1.03
C ARG A 284 -5.55 3.92 -1.22
N GLY A 285 -5.34 4.28 -2.48
CA GLY A 285 -4.37 5.30 -2.83
C GLY A 285 -4.44 6.49 -1.87
N THR A 286 -3.28 6.91 -1.40
CA THR A 286 -2.97 8.25 -0.89
C THR A 286 -3.36 9.38 -1.87
N ALA A 287 -4.10 9.09 -2.95
CA ALA A 287 -4.75 10.01 -3.88
C ALA A 287 -5.88 10.87 -3.26
N GLN A 288 -6.26 10.65 -1.99
CA GLN A 288 -7.14 11.56 -1.25
C GLN A 288 -6.39 12.60 -0.40
N GLY A 289 -5.06 12.52 -0.33
CA GLY A 289 -4.20 13.49 0.38
C GLY A 289 -3.10 14.11 -0.49
N ALA A 290 -2.53 13.34 -1.42
CA ALA A 290 -1.64 13.88 -2.44
C ALA A 290 -2.49 14.47 -3.57
N SER A 291 -2.30 15.76 -3.83
CA SER A 291 -2.83 16.42 -5.01
C SER A 291 -2.55 15.53 -6.24
N ARG A 292 -3.55 15.35 -7.11
CA ARG A 292 -3.40 14.65 -8.40
C ARG A 292 -2.29 15.25 -9.29
N GLU A 293 -1.79 16.45 -8.96
CA GLU A 293 -0.60 17.03 -9.58
C GLU A 293 0.74 16.59 -8.97
N ASP A 294 0.77 16.10 -7.72
CA ASP A 294 2.02 15.67 -7.07
C ASP A 294 2.50 14.30 -7.54
N THR A 295 1.59 13.34 -7.78
CA THR A 295 1.97 11.97 -8.20
C THR A 295 2.52 11.91 -9.63
N VAL A 296 2.21 12.89 -10.48
CA VAL A 296 2.73 12.95 -11.87
C VAL A 296 3.91 13.94 -11.99
N ARG A 297 4.08 14.88 -11.05
CA ARG A 297 5.24 15.79 -11.00
C ARG A 297 6.37 15.31 -10.08
N HIS A 298 6.13 14.36 -9.19
CA HIS A 298 7.17 13.65 -8.43
C HIS A 298 7.54 12.33 -9.13
N MET A 299 7.95 12.42 -10.40
CA MET A 299 9.01 11.54 -10.88
C MET A 299 10.28 12.12 -10.27
N PRO A 300 10.82 11.54 -9.19
CA PRO A 300 11.83 12.26 -8.44
C PRO A 300 13.13 12.14 -9.27
N ARG A 301 13.64 13.30 -9.67
CA ARG A 301 14.89 13.40 -10.45
C ARG A 301 16.05 13.29 -9.46
N GLY A 302 16.62 12.10 -9.30
CA GLY A 302 17.80 11.88 -8.45
C GLY A 302 17.89 10.43 -7.92
N GLN A 303 19.05 10.00 -7.44
CA GLN A 303 19.24 8.65 -6.89
C GLN A 303 18.36 8.35 -5.66
N GLU A 304 18.03 9.38 -4.87
CA GLU A 304 17.12 9.26 -3.71
C GLU A 304 15.72 8.77 -4.14
N SER A 305 15.28 9.12 -5.35
CA SER A 305 14.00 8.69 -5.91
C SER A 305 13.89 7.20 -6.14
N ALA A 306 14.97 6.62 -6.68
CA ALA A 306 15.04 5.22 -7.01
C ALA A 306 15.06 4.39 -5.73
N ARG A 307 15.77 4.88 -4.71
CA ARG A 307 15.84 4.25 -3.39
C ARG A 307 14.47 4.24 -2.70
N GLU A 308 13.80 5.38 -2.66
CA GLU A 308 12.45 5.49 -2.10
C GLU A 308 11.45 4.58 -2.83
N ALA A 309 11.50 4.53 -4.17
CA ALA A 309 10.65 3.64 -4.95
C ALA A 309 10.91 2.15 -4.66
N VAL A 310 12.17 1.75 -4.47
CA VAL A 310 12.53 0.39 -4.05
C VAL A 310 11.98 0.10 -2.66
N HIS A 311 12.17 1.02 -1.72
CA HIS A 311 11.68 0.88 -0.34
C HIS A 311 10.15 0.72 -0.30
N ASP A 312 9.41 1.60 -0.96
CA ASP A 312 7.95 1.54 -1.08
C ASP A 312 7.45 0.23 -1.70
N ALA A 313 8.15 -0.25 -2.73
CA ALA A 313 7.83 -1.52 -3.37
C ALA A 313 8.08 -2.70 -2.41
N MET A 314 9.20 -2.67 -1.69
CA MET A 314 9.56 -3.69 -0.70
C MET A 314 8.53 -3.74 0.43
N GLU A 315 8.17 -2.61 1.05
CA GLU A 315 7.16 -2.58 2.12
C GLU A 315 5.80 -3.17 1.67
N THR A 316 5.48 -3.01 0.38
CA THR A 316 4.25 -3.54 -0.19
C THR A 316 4.24 -5.07 -0.28
N CYS A 317 5.39 -5.72 -0.51
CA CYS A 317 5.44 -7.14 -0.91
C CYS A 317 6.41 -8.02 -0.11
N ILE A 318 7.13 -7.44 0.85
CA ILE A 318 8.06 -8.12 1.74
C ILE A 318 7.67 -7.77 3.17
N ASN A 319 7.77 -8.74 4.07
CA ASN A 319 7.55 -8.54 5.51
C ASN A 319 8.81 -8.89 6.31
N PHE A 320 8.98 -8.25 7.46
CA PHE A 320 10.07 -8.49 8.41
C PHE A 320 9.48 -8.95 9.72
N ARG A 321 9.84 -10.14 10.20
CA ARG A 321 9.23 -10.72 11.40
C ARG A 321 10.30 -11.17 12.39
N VAL A 322 9.86 -11.30 13.63
CA VAL A 322 10.66 -11.77 14.76
C VAL A 322 9.92 -12.93 15.39
N THR A 323 10.54 -14.11 15.41
CA THR A 323 9.93 -15.37 15.86
C THR A 323 10.80 -16.01 16.94
N PRO A 324 10.29 -16.19 18.17
CA PRO A 324 10.98 -16.98 19.19
C PRO A 324 11.15 -18.44 18.74
N LEU A 325 12.34 -19.00 18.92
CA LEU A 325 12.63 -20.40 18.61
C LEU A 325 12.38 -21.27 19.86
N GLU A 326 11.35 -22.12 19.80
CA GLU A 326 11.02 -23.05 20.88
C GLU A 326 12.17 -24.04 21.16
N GLY A 327 12.41 -24.34 22.43
CA GLY A 327 13.38 -25.36 22.85
C GLY A 327 14.85 -24.97 22.74
N SER A 328 15.17 -23.69 22.51
CA SER A 328 16.53 -23.16 22.46
C SER A 328 16.93 -22.54 23.80
N GLU A 329 18.09 -22.92 24.36
CA GLU A 329 18.68 -22.31 25.57
C GLU A 329 20.07 -21.73 25.23
N PRO A 330 20.31 -20.41 25.38
CA PRO A 330 19.34 -19.37 25.77
C PRO A 330 18.22 -19.22 24.73
N GLN A 331 17.08 -18.63 25.14
CA GLN A 331 15.92 -18.40 24.27
C GLN A 331 16.33 -17.66 22.99
N ALA A 332 16.50 -18.41 21.91
CA ALA A 332 16.94 -17.88 20.65
C ALA A 332 15.75 -17.25 19.91
N VAL A 333 16.03 -16.21 19.14
CA VAL A 333 15.03 -15.50 18.35
C VAL A 333 15.52 -15.45 16.91
N ALA A 334 14.67 -15.83 15.97
CA ALA A 334 14.91 -15.69 14.55
C ALA A 334 14.26 -14.41 14.04
N SER A 335 15.04 -13.57 13.36
CA SER A 335 14.58 -12.40 12.63
C SER A 335 14.77 -12.66 11.14
N ASP A 336 13.69 -12.61 10.36
CA ASP A 336 13.75 -12.95 8.94
C ASP A 336 12.85 -12.10 8.06
N THR A 337 13.17 -12.10 6.77
CA THR A 337 12.31 -11.54 5.73
C THR A 337 11.40 -12.61 5.18
N VAL A 338 10.19 -12.24 4.77
CA VAL A 338 9.31 -13.11 3.98
C VAL A 338 8.92 -12.33 2.74
N GLY A 339 9.12 -12.91 1.56
CA GLY A 339 8.59 -12.41 0.29
C GLY A 339 9.63 -12.23 -0.81
N LEU A 340 10.93 -12.19 -0.49
CA LEU A 340 11.99 -12.12 -1.51
C LEU A 340 11.95 -13.33 -2.45
N HIS A 341 11.61 -14.51 -1.92
CA HIS A 341 11.46 -15.75 -2.70
C HIS A 341 10.40 -15.66 -3.81
N ALA A 342 9.38 -14.80 -3.67
CA ALA A 342 8.40 -14.55 -4.73
C ALA A 342 9.03 -13.95 -5.99
N PHE A 343 10.22 -13.36 -5.85
CA PHE A 343 11.00 -12.75 -6.92
C PHE A 343 12.26 -13.57 -7.28
N GLY A 344 12.31 -14.83 -6.87
CA GLY A 344 13.44 -15.74 -7.13
C GLY A 344 14.69 -15.39 -6.31
N LEU A 345 14.53 -14.73 -5.16
CA LEU A 345 15.63 -14.35 -4.28
C LEU A 345 15.55 -15.12 -2.95
N PRO A 346 16.67 -15.45 -2.30
CA PRO A 346 16.61 -16.00 -0.96
C PRO A 346 16.05 -14.95 0.01
N ASP A 347 15.19 -15.39 0.92
CA ASP A 347 14.87 -14.57 2.09
C ASP A 347 16.07 -14.52 3.06
N LEU A 348 16.13 -13.54 3.94
CA LEU A 348 17.23 -13.38 4.90
C LEU A 348 16.80 -13.88 6.27
N GLU A 349 17.69 -14.53 7.01
CA GLU A 349 17.42 -14.98 8.39
C GLU A 349 18.64 -14.74 9.27
N ILE A 350 18.44 -14.10 10.43
CA ILE A 350 19.44 -13.96 11.49
C ILE A 350 18.87 -14.58 12.76
N VAL A 351 19.64 -15.45 13.41
CA VAL A 351 19.28 -16.01 14.73
C VAL A 351 20.17 -15.37 15.79
N THR A 352 19.55 -14.75 16.80
CA THR A 352 20.23 -14.15 17.94
C THR A 352 19.89 -14.87 19.25
N PRO A 353 20.81 -14.88 20.23
CA PRO A 353 20.45 -15.20 21.61
C PRO A 353 19.65 -14.04 22.20
N GLY A 354 18.38 -14.27 22.56
CA GLY A 354 17.50 -13.24 23.06
C GLY A 354 16.94 -12.29 21.99
N GLU A 355 16.32 -11.21 22.45
CA GLU A 355 15.66 -10.22 21.59
C GLU A 355 16.65 -9.53 20.65
N PRO A 356 16.34 -9.42 19.34
CA PRO A 356 17.23 -8.77 18.38
C PRO A 356 17.36 -7.27 18.68
N ASP A 357 18.57 -6.74 18.54
CA ASP A 357 18.81 -5.31 18.64
C ASP A 357 18.44 -4.57 17.33
N GLU A 358 18.49 -3.24 17.37
CA GLU A 358 18.20 -2.39 16.21
C GLU A 358 19.16 -2.65 15.03
N ARG A 359 20.38 -3.09 15.32
CA ARG A 359 21.38 -3.40 14.28
C ARG A 359 20.93 -4.61 13.46
N ILE A 360 20.35 -5.65 14.05
CA ILE A 360 19.83 -6.81 13.31
C ILE A 360 18.75 -6.37 12.32
N ALA A 361 17.79 -5.56 12.76
CA ALA A 361 16.73 -5.05 11.89
C ALA A 361 17.34 -4.25 10.73
N ARG A 362 18.26 -3.32 11.01
CA ARG A 362 18.91 -2.51 9.97
C ARG A 362 19.68 -3.34 8.94
N VAL A 363 20.37 -4.40 9.35
CA VAL A 363 21.06 -5.32 8.42
C VAL A 363 20.06 -6.03 7.51
N LEU A 364 18.98 -6.58 8.07
CA LEU A 364 17.95 -7.25 7.27
C LEU A 364 17.30 -6.30 6.26
N TYR A 365 16.90 -5.11 6.69
CA TYR A 365 16.30 -4.11 5.80
C TYR A 365 17.26 -3.69 4.68
N HIS A 366 18.52 -3.40 5.03
CA HIS A 366 19.53 -3.00 4.05
C HIS A 366 19.78 -4.07 3.00
N LEU A 367 19.99 -5.32 3.42
CA LEU A 367 20.23 -6.42 2.49
C LEU A 367 18.97 -6.78 1.70
N ALA A 368 17.78 -6.70 2.28
CA ALA A 368 16.54 -6.95 1.55
C ALA A 368 16.32 -5.91 0.46
N GLU A 369 16.59 -4.64 0.75
CA GLU A 369 16.55 -3.53 -0.20
C GLU A 369 17.56 -3.75 -1.34
N GLU A 370 18.80 -4.12 -1.00
CA GLU A 370 19.85 -4.44 -1.98
C GLU A 370 19.47 -5.63 -2.85
N PHE A 371 19.01 -6.73 -2.25
CA PHE A 371 18.63 -7.94 -2.97
C PHE A 371 17.44 -7.70 -3.87
N PHE A 372 16.44 -6.94 -3.39
CA PHE A 372 15.28 -6.59 -4.19
C PHE A 372 15.68 -5.74 -5.41
N ALA A 373 16.53 -4.72 -5.21
CA ALA A 373 16.95 -3.82 -6.27
C ALA A 373 17.88 -4.50 -7.29
N ARG A 374 18.88 -5.26 -6.84
CA ARG A 374 20.00 -5.72 -7.67
C ARG A 374 20.10 -7.23 -7.83
N GLY A 375 19.32 -7.98 -7.06
CA GLY A 375 19.45 -9.43 -6.95
C GLY A 375 20.42 -9.85 -5.84
N CYS A 376 20.54 -11.16 -5.65
CA CYS A 376 21.44 -11.75 -4.65
C CYS A 376 22.59 -12.46 -5.36
N ASP A 377 23.81 -11.99 -5.12
CA ASP A 377 25.05 -12.58 -5.64
C ASP A 377 25.85 -13.34 -4.57
N TRP A 378 25.33 -13.44 -3.34
CA TRP A 378 25.97 -14.14 -2.23
C TRP A 378 25.94 -15.66 -2.46
N GLN A 379 27.09 -16.30 -2.33
CA GLN A 379 27.26 -17.75 -2.39
C GLN A 379 27.40 -18.34 -0.98
N ASP A 380 27.15 -19.64 -0.85
CA ASP A 380 27.27 -20.32 0.44
C ASP A 380 28.67 -20.18 1.03
N GLY A 381 28.76 -19.73 2.29
CA GLY A 381 30.01 -19.48 2.98
C GLY A 381 30.69 -18.14 2.69
N ASP A 382 30.13 -17.29 1.82
CA ASP A 382 30.64 -15.95 1.56
C ASP A 382 30.74 -15.13 2.86
N GLU A 383 31.78 -14.30 2.93
CA GLU A 383 31.98 -13.32 4.00
C GLU A 383 32.06 -11.92 3.41
N ARG A 384 31.21 -11.00 3.87
CA ARG A 384 31.18 -9.62 3.39
C ARG A 384 31.03 -8.62 4.52
N THR A 385 31.60 -7.44 4.32
CA THR A 385 31.40 -6.30 5.22
C THR A 385 30.15 -5.55 4.77
N ILE A 386 29.17 -5.41 5.66
CA ILE A 386 27.92 -4.71 5.36
C ILE A 386 27.98 -3.33 6.00
N GLY A 387 28.50 -2.35 5.26
CA GLY A 387 28.64 -0.95 5.74
C GLY A 387 29.23 -0.86 7.14
N SER A 388 28.58 -0.10 8.02
CA SER A 388 28.96 0.05 9.44
C SER A 388 28.52 -1.12 10.34
N TYR A 389 27.86 -2.15 9.79
CA TYR A 389 27.30 -3.28 10.56
C TYR A 389 28.29 -4.44 10.74
N GLY A 390 29.52 -4.30 10.27
CA GLY A 390 30.61 -5.26 10.45
C GLY A 390 30.66 -6.36 9.40
N ARG A 391 31.41 -7.42 9.70
CA ARG A 391 31.57 -8.59 8.82
C ARG A 391 30.51 -9.64 9.11
N TRP A 392 29.92 -10.18 8.06
CA TRP A 392 28.89 -11.18 8.10
C TRP A 392 29.26 -12.36 7.22
N ARG A 393 29.01 -13.56 7.73
CA ARG A 393 29.10 -14.80 6.95
C ARG A 393 27.70 -15.29 6.63
N CYS A 394 27.50 -15.76 5.41
CA CYS A 394 26.24 -16.37 5.02
C CYS A 394 26.32 -17.89 4.86
N GLU A 395 25.16 -18.52 4.98
CA GLU A 395 24.92 -19.92 4.62
C GLU A 395 23.57 -20.04 3.90
N ARG A 396 23.51 -20.73 2.76
CA ARG A 396 22.25 -20.99 2.06
C ARG A 396 21.61 -22.25 2.61
N ARG A 397 20.38 -22.14 3.10
CA ARG A 397 19.64 -23.29 3.64
C ARG A 397 18.14 -23.15 3.44
N ARG A 398 17.39 -24.17 3.85
CA ARG A 398 15.94 -24.10 3.90
C ARG A 398 15.49 -23.54 5.26
N SER A 399 14.58 -22.58 5.24
CA SER A 399 13.95 -22.00 6.43
C SER A 399 13.28 -23.09 7.26
N THR A 400 13.54 -23.08 8.57
CA THR A 400 12.81 -23.90 9.54
C THR A 400 11.48 -23.27 9.91
N LEU A 401 11.35 -21.95 9.72
CA LEU A 401 10.10 -21.21 9.88
C LEU A 401 9.23 -21.35 8.63
N ALA A 402 7.91 -21.46 8.83
CA ALA A 402 6.96 -21.42 7.71
C ALA A 402 6.97 -20.03 7.05
N PRO A 403 6.76 -19.91 5.73
CA PRO A 403 6.73 -21.01 4.77
C PRO A 403 8.14 -21.54 4.51
N GLY A 404 8.25 -22.85 4.27
CA GLY A 404 9.53 -23.52 4.03
C GLY A 404 10.12 -23.14 2.67
N ARG A 405 11.06 -22.19 2.68
CA ARG A 405 11.68 -21.55 1.50
C ARG A 405 13.20 -21.51 1.61
N GLU A 406 13.88 -21.15 0.53
CA GLU A 406 15.32 -20.87 0.57
C GLU A 406 15.59 -19.58 1.34
N ILE A 407 16.56 -19.63 2.23
CA ILE A 407 17.04 -18.48 2.99
C ILE A 407 18.56 -18.37 2.89
N LEU A 408 19.04 -17.14 3.07
CA LEU A 408 20.42 -16.81 3.37
C LEU A 408 20.51 -16.56 4.89
N ALA A 409 20.99 -17.56 5.61
CA ALA A 409 21.24 -17.46 7.04
C ALA A 409 22.50 -16.65 7.29
N LEU A 410 22.39 -15.58 8.06
CA LEU A 410 23.46 -14.62 8.30
C LEU A 410 23.95 -14.73 9.74
N SER A 411 25.27 -14.81 9.90
CA SER A 411 25.94 -14.85 11.20
C SER A 411 27.00 -13.74 11.29
N PRO A 412 27.01 -12.94 12.36
CA PRO A 412 28.06 -11.95 12.53
C PRO A 412 29.40 -12.65 12.79
N LYS A 413 30.45 -12.17 12.14
CA LYS A 413 31.83 -12.53 12.51
C LYS A 413 32.27 -11.53 13.57
N GLU A 414 32.65 -12.02 14.75
CA GLU A 414 33.38 -11.19 15.71
C GLU A 414 34.59 -10.57 15.00
N CYS A 415 34.77 -9.26 15.17
CA CYS A 415 35.82 -8.51 14.48
C CYS A 415 37.21 -8.95 14.93
#